data_AF-A0A2E8HHB8-F1
#
_entry.id   AF-A0A2E8HHB8-F1
#
_cell.length_a   1.000
_cell.length_b   1.000
_cell.length_c   1.000
_cell.angle_alpha   90.00
_cell.angle_beta   90.00
_cell.angle_gamma   90.00
#
_symmetry.space_group_name_H-M   'P 1'
#
loop_
_entity.id
_entity.type
_entity.pdbx_description
1 polymer ?
#
loop_
_entity_poly.entity_id
_entity_poly.type
_entity_poly.pdbx_seq_one_letter_code
_entity_poly.pdbx_strand_id
1 'polypeptide(L)'
;MVVVGEDGRVGIRSSEFGQSDPNIWHRPSASETAVRGPRWDHPGGWEQQPDHISNCVPADATAEEMNGPRAGEVYSSMIVDRPPVTDLLVRTTTSFDYRMAPLIVLTGPLGADKAGHPEHREHIEIIIYDKGVSIWHHTWENETPSWVRARLV
;
A
#
# COMPACT_ATOMS: atom_id res chain seq x y z
N MET A 1 -5.45 -2.41 -2.00
CA MET A 1 -6.63 -1.50 -1.96
C MET A 1 -6.96 -1.22 -0.51
N VAL A 2 -6.87 0.04 -0.06
CA VAL A 2 -7.47 0.47 1.21
C VAL A 2 -8.97 0.63 0.98
N VAL A 3 -9.82 -0.14 1.65
CA VAL A 3 -11.27 0.14 1.69
C VAL A 3 -11.59 0.77 3.04
N VAL A 4 -12.81 1.30 3.17
CA VAL A 4 -13.17 2.10 4.33
C VAL A 4 -14.57 1.75 4.78
N GLY A 5 -14.70 1.46 6.07
CA GLY A 5 -15.96 1.19 6.75
C GLY A 5 -16.80 2.45 7.00
N GLU A 6 -18.09 2.26 7.28
CA GLU A 6 -19.06 3.34 7.52
C GLU A 6 -18.76 4.20 8.77
N ASP A 7 -17.82 3.76 9.60
CA ASP A 7 -17.30 4.48 10.79
C ASP A 7 -16.05 5.33 10.50
N GLY A 8 -15.57 5.35 9.25
CA GLY A 8 -14.40 6.11 8.83
C GLY A 8 -13.06 5.38 8.99
N ARG A 9 -13.02 4.09 9.31
CA ARG A 9 -11.76 3.31 9.47
C ARG A 9 -11.32 2.59 8.19
N VAL A 10 -10.02 2.29 8.09
CA VAL A 10 -9.22 1.89 6.88
C VAL A 10 -9.12 0.41 6.57
N GLY A 11 -10.20 -0.36 6.63
CA GLY A 11 -10.13 -1.82 6.42
C GLY A 11 -10.25 -2.27 4.97
N ILE A 12 -9.60 -3.36 4.58
CA ILE A 12 -9.97 -4.05 3.33
C ILE A 12 -11.39 -4.61 3.50
N ARG A 13 -12.38 -3.99 2.84
CA ARG A 13 -13.80 -4.38 2.83
C ARG A 13 -14.03 -5.07 1.50
N SER A 14 -14.09 -6.39 1.51
CA SER A 14 -14.52 -7.16 0.34
C SER A 14 -16.04 -7.37 0.43
N SER A 15 -16.82 -6.38 -0.01
CA SER A 15 -18.29 -6.51 -0.03
C SER A 15 -18.80 -7.46 -1.12
N GLU A 16 -17.91 -8.03 -1.94
CA GLU A 16 -18.27 -9.03 -2.97
C GLU A 16 -18.15 -10.50 -2.52
N PHE A 17 -17.70 -10.79 -1.29
CA PHE A 17 -17.46 -12.17 -0.84
C PHE A 17 -18.28 -12.64 0.38
N GLY A 18 -19.26 -11.85 0.82
CA GLY A 18 -20.27 -12.28 1.80
C GLY A 18 -19.74 -12.65 3.18
N GLN A 19 -19.58 -11.67 4.07
CA GLN A 19 -19.71 -11.87 5.52
C GLN A 19 -19.92 -10.54 6.29
N SER A 20 -20.40 -10.68 7.53
CA SER A 20 -21.31 -9.77 8.23
C SER A 20 -20.74 -9.04 9.45
N ASP A 21 -19.41 -8.98 9.64
CA ASP A 21 -18.81 -8.23 10.77
C ASP A 21 -17.93 -7.08 10.28
N PRO A 22 -18.33 -5.80 10.50
CA PRO A 22 -17.56 -4.63 10.08
C PRO A 22 -16.26 -4.42 10.88
N ASN A 23 -15.98 -5.20 11.93
CA ASN A 23 -14.79 -5.05 12.78
C ASN A 23 -13.63 -5.99 12.41
N ILE A 24 -13.82 -6.90 11.45
CA ILE A 24 -12.77 -7.83 11.03
C ILE A 24 -12.05 -7.27 9.81
N TRP A 25 -10.78 -6.94 10.02
CA TRP A 25 -9.85 -6.53 8.98
C TRP A 25 -9.26 -7.80 8.34
N HIS A 26 -9.43 -7.97 7.04
CA HIS A 26 -9.07 -9.22 6.36
C HIS A 26 -7.55 -9.35 6.17
N ARG A 27 -7.06 -10.60 6.29
CA ARG A 27 -5.75 -11.02 5.75
C ARG A 27 -5.81 -11.09 4.21
N PRO A 28 -4.65 -10.99 3.54
CA PRO A 28 -4.54 -11.29 2.11
C PRO A 28 -5.20 -12.63 1.79
N SER A 29 -6.25 -12.58 0.99
CA SER A 29 -6.93 -13.75 0.43
C SER A 29 -6.22 -14.23 -0.85
N ALA A 30 -6.67 -15.35 -1.43
CA ALA A 30 -6.20 -15.79 -2.74
C ALA A 30 -6.51 -14.83 -3.91
N SER A 31 -7.16 -13.69 -3.64
CA SER A 31 -7.43 -12.62 -4.62
C SER A 31 -6.59 -11.36 -4.37
N GLU A 32 -5.57 -11.48 -3.52
CA GLU A 32 -4.67 -10.40 -3.13
C GLU A 32 -3.21 -10.83 -3.35
N THR A 33 -2.49 -10.01 -4.09
CA THR A 33 -1.10 -10.25 -4.44
C THR A 33 -0.21 -9.24 -3.71
N ALA A 34 0.72 -9.73 -2.89
CA ALA A 34 1.78 -8.90 -2.35
C ALA A 34 2.71 -8.48 -3.49
N VAL A 35 3.02 -7.18 -3.55
CA VAL A 35 3.81 -6.58 -4.62
C VAL A 35 4.94 -5.78 -4.01
N ARG A 36 6.16 -6.01 -4.50
CA ARG A 36 7.32 -5.22 -4.10
C ARG A 36 7.39 -3.90 -4.86
N GLY A 37 7.97 -2.90 -4.20
CA GLY A 37 8.45 -1.69 -4.88
C GLY A 37 9.76 -1.99 -5.61
N PRO A 38 10.05 -1.29 -6.73
CA PRO A 38 11.27 -1.51 -7.49
C PRO A 38 12.54 -0.96 -6.83
N ARG A 39 12.35 -0.10 -5.83
CA ARG A 39 13.44 0.55 -5.09
C ARG A 39 13.95 -0.30 -3.93
N TRP A 40 13.13 -1.20 -3.39
CA TRP A 40 13.39 -1.89 -2.13
C TRP A 40 13.21 -3.39 -2.28
N ASP A 41 14.04 -4.17 -1.58
CA ASP A 41 14.04 -5.63 -1.65
C ASP A 41 13.17 -6.30 -0.59
N HIS A 42 12.42 -5.50 0.17
CA HIS A 42 11.53 -6.02 1.17
C HIS A 42 10.32 -6.71 0.50
N PRO A 43 10.02 -7.98 0.85
CA PRO A 43 8.93 -8.74 0.23
C PRO A 43 7.54 -8.22 0.64
N GLY A 44 7.47 -7.27 1.57
CA GLY A 44 6.24 -6.78 2.18
C GLY A 44 5.86 -7.62 3.40
N GLY A 45 4.83 -7.15 4.12
CA GLY A 45 4.24 -7.88 5.23
C GLY A 45 3.31 -6.99 6.04
N TRP A 46 2.20 -7.56 6.50
CA TRP A 46 1.26 -6.86 7.36
C TRP A 46 0.91 -7.68 8.59
N GLU A 47 0.80 -6.97 9.71
CA GLU A 47 0.30 -7.49 10.97
C GLU A 47 -1.11 -6.98 11.21
N GLN A 48 -2.00 -7.92 11.52
CA GLN A 48 -3.36 -7.60 11.90
C GLN A 48 -3.37 -7.17 13.37
N GLN A 49 -3.76 -5.93 13.63
CA GLN A 49 -3.97 -5.40 14.98
C GLN A 49 -5.47 -5.45 15.33
N PRO A 50 -5.86 -5.26 16.61
CA PRO A 50 -7.28 -5.29 17.00
C PRO A 50 -8.15 -4.27 16.25
N ASP A 51 -7.58 -3.13 15.85
CA ASP A 51 -8.30 -1.98 15.29
C ASP A 51 -7.69 -1.40 14.00
N HIS A 52 -6.59 -1.97 13.49
CA HIS A 52 -5.93 -1.53 12.26
C HIS A 52 -5.04 -2.63 11.65
N ILE A 53 -4.42 -2.32 10.53
CA ILE A 53 -3.35 -3.11 9.93
C ILE A 53 -2.07 -2.28 9.98
N SER A 54 -0.97 -2.88 10.42
CA SER A 54 0.37 -2.27 10.41
C SER A 54 1.29 -3.03 9.46
N ASN A 55 2.30 -2.35 8.90
CA ASN A 55 3.36 -3.08 8.22
C ASN A 55 4.15 -3.89 9.26
N CYS A 56 4.69 -5.04 8.87
CA CYS A 56 5.68 -5.73 9.69
C CYS A 56 6.91 -4.82 9.85
N VAL A 57 7.37 -4.62 11.08
CA VAL A 57 8.57 -3.82 11.39
C VAL A 57 9.62 -4.74 12.01
N PRO A 58 10.91 -4.65 11.62
CA PRO A 58 11.96 -5.39 12.30
C PRO A 58 11.98 -5.09 13.80
N ALA A 59 12.02 -6.13 14.64
CA ALA A 59 11.94 -5.99 16.10
C ALA A 59 13.11 -5.19 16.70
N ASP A 60 14.21 -5.05 15.95
CA ASP A 60 15.41 -4.32 16.35
C ASP A 60 15.45 -2.87 15.82
N ALA A 61 14.43 -2.43 15.09
CA ALA A 61 14.40 -1.10 14.50
C ALA A 61 13.74 -0.06 15.42
N THR A 62 14.36 1.09 15.54
CA THR A 62 13.74 2.28 16.12
C THR A 62 12.86 3.01 15.10
N ALA A 63 11.90 3.80 15.59
CA ALA A 63 11.04 4.58 14.71
C ALA A 63 11.78 5.67 13.89
N GLU A 64 12.93 6.14 14.38
CA GLU A 64 13.77 7.09 13.65
C GLU A 64 14.47 6.41 12.46
N GLU A 65 15.00 5.20 12.65
CA GLU A 65 15.64 4.43 11.58
C GLU A 65 14.66 4.06 10.46
N MET A 66 13.41 3.78 10.83
CA MET A 66 12.30 3.53 9.91
C MET A 66 11.95 4.75 9.04
N ASN A 67 12.28 5.96 9.49
CA ASN A 67 12.09 7.20 8.72
C ASN A 67 13.28 7.58 7.83
N GLY A 68 14.35 6.78 7.84
CA GLY A 68 15.57 7.09 7.12
C GLY A 68 16.14 5.87 6.42
N PRO A 69 17.30 5.38 6.85
CA PRO A 69 18.07 4.37 6.10
C PRO A 69 17.33 3.04 5.95
N ARG A 70 16.46 2.69 6.91
CA ARG A 70 15.76 1.41 6.94
C ARG A 70 14.31 1.49 6.47
N ALA A 71 13.86 2.64 5.96
CA ALA A 71 12.48 2.81 5.44
C ALA A 71 12.09 1.76 4.39
N GLY A 72 13.08 1.30 3.61
CA GLY A 72 12.89 0.25 2.61
C GLY A 72 12.56 -1.12 3.17
N GLU A 73 12.85 -1.39 4.45
CA GLU A 73 12.60 -2.68 5.11
C GLU A 73 11.16 -2.85 5.57
N VAL A 74 10.32 -1.84 5.39
CA VAL A 74 8.91 -1.86 5.81
C VAL A 74 7.95 -1.44 4.70
N TYR A 75 8.44 -1.10 3.52
CA TYR A 75 7.57 -0.80 2.38
C TYR A 75 6.78 -2.05 1.98
N SER A 76 5.47 -2.01 2.21
CA SER A 76 4.57 -3.11 1.93
C SER A 76 3.45 -2.62 1.03
N SER A 77 3.26 -3.27 -0.13
CA SER A 77 2.20 -2.95 -1.09
C SER A 77 1.43 -4.19 -1.52
N MET A 78 0.11 -4.05 -1.67
CA MET A 78 -0.79 -5.14 -2.05
C MET A 78 -1.80 -4.69 -3.10
N ILE A 79 -1.95 -5.53 -4.13
CA ILE A 79 -2.92 -5.35 -5.20
C ILE A 79 -4.07 -6.32 -5.02
N VAL A 80 -5.28 -5.83 -5.31
CA VAL A 80 -6.47 -6.68 -5.43
C VAL A 80 -6.58 -7.09 -6.88
N ASP A 81 -6.68 -8.39 -7.13
CA ASP A 81 -6.57 -8.97 -8.48
C ASP A 81 -7.75 -8.59 -9.40
N ARG A 82 -8.85 -8.08 -8.83
CA ARG A 82 -10.00 -7.58 -9.60
C ARG A 82 -10.06 -6.06 -9.58
N PRO A 83 -9.98 -5.40 -10.74
CA PRO A 83 -10.18 -3.95 -10.81
C PRO A 83 -11.64 -3.60 -10.49
N PRO A 84 -11.90 -2.44 -9.87
CA PRO A 84 -13.27 -1.95 -9.71
C PRO A 84 -13.89 -1.69 -11.09
N VAL A 85 -15.12 -2.18 -11.29
CA VAL A 85 -15.89 -2.03 -12.55
C VAL A 85 -16.73 -0.74 -12.58
N THR A 86 -16.65 0.08 -11.55
CA THR A 86 -17.40 1.35 -11.37
C THR A 86 -16.54 2.39 -10.66
N ASP A 87 -17.05 3.61 -10.51
CA ASP A 87 -16.40 4.68 -9.75
C ASP A 87 -16.02 4.22 -8.34
N LEU A 88 -14.77 4.50 -7.94
CA LEU A 88 -14.21 4.08 -6.65
C LEU A 88 -14.12 5.27 -5.69
N LEU A 89 -14.72 5.12 -4.51
CA LEU A 89 -14.52 6.04 -3.37
C LEU A 89 -13.71 5.36 -2.27
N VAL A 90 -12.59 5.99 -1.88
CA VAL A 90 -11.72 5.57 -0.77
C VAL A 90 -11.69 6.67 0.31
N ARG A 91 -11.76 6.32 1.60
CA ARG A 91 -11.96 7.26 2.74
C ARG A 91 -11.13 6.97 4.01
N THR A 92 -9.86 7.32 4.13
CA THR A 92 -9.02 6.67 5.17
C THR A 92 -8.94 7.36 6.56
N THR A 93 -9.30 6.62 7.62
CA THR A 93 -8.76 6.48 9.00
C THR A 93 -7.27 6.20 9.22
N THR A 94 -6.32 7.14 9.09
CA THR A 94 -4.89 6.83 9.34
C THR A 94 -4.21 7.72 10.39
N SER A 95 -3.34 7.11 11.18
CA SER A 95 -2.32 7.79 11.98
C SER A 95 -1.06 8.07 11.16
N PHE A 96 -0.51 9.28 11.28
CA PHE A 96 0.80 9.64 10.75
C PHE A 96 1.90 9.52 11.81
N ASP A 97 1.73 8.59 12.76
CA ASP A 97 2.77 8.31 13.75
C ASP A 97 4.10 8.08 13.04
N TYR A 98 5.12 8.74 13.58
CA TYR A 98 6.46 8.75 12.99
C TYR A 98 6.46 9.20 11.52
N ARG A 99 5.54 10.07 11.10
CA ARG A 99 5.49 10.64 9.73
C ARG A 99 5.37 9.58 8.62
N MET A 100 4.87 8.39 8.96
CA MET A 100 4.56 7.35 7.98
C MET A 100 3.45 7.83 7.04
N ALA A 101 3.58 7.52 5.76
CA ALA A 101 2.72 8.06 4.71
C ALA A 101 1.94 6.92 4.04
N PRO A 102 0.70 6.62 4.47
CA PRO A 102 -0.14 5.64 3.78
C PRO A 102 -0.30 5.97 2.29
N LEU A 103 -0.33 4.93 1.47
CA LEU A 103 -0.42 5.04 0.02
C LEU A 103 -1.68 4.36 -0.52
N ILE A 104 -2.31 5.00 -1.50
CA ILE A 104 -3.21 4.33 -2.44
C ILE A 104 -2.43 4.19 -3.76
N VAL A 105 -2.25 2.96 -4.20
CA VAL A 105 -1.52 2.65 -5.44
C VAL A 105 -2.50 2.25 -6.53
N LEU A 106 -2.43 2.94 -7.67
CA LEU A 106 -3.09 2.54 -8.91
C LEU A 106 -2.03 1.97 -9.83
N THR A 107 -2.02 0.65 -9.98
CA THR A 107 -1.00 -0.05 -10.78
C THR A 107 -1.54 -0.39 -12.16
N GLY A 108 -0.68 -0.28 -13.18
CA GLY A 108 -0.87 -0.99 -14.44
C GLY A 108 -0.50 -2.49 -14.31
N PRO A 109 -0.29 -3.19 -15.42
CA PRO A 109 0.20 -4.57 -15.42
C PRO A 109 1.47 -4.72 -14.56
N LEU A 110 1.49 -5.75 -13.72
CA LEU A 110 2.65 -6.08 -12.89
C LEU A 110 3.75 -6.70 -13.75
N GLY A 111 4.99 -6.45 -13.36
CA GLY A 111 6.15 -7.21 -13.82
C GLY A 111 6.53 -8.29 -12.80
N ALA A 112 7.71 -8.86 -12.99
CA ALA A 112 8.36 -9.69 -11.99
C ALA A 112 9.83 -9.27 -11.83
N ASP A 113 10.37 -9.44 -10.62
CA ASP A 113 11.81 -9.31 -10.36
C ASP A 113 12.60 -10.53 -10.89
N LYS A 114 13.92 -10.53 -10.67
CA LYS A 114 14.81 -11.64 -11.10
C LYS A 114 14.50 -12.98 -10.43
N ALA A 115 13.85 -12.96 -9.27
CA ALA A 115 13.43 -14.14 -8.52
C ALA A 115 11.99 -14.57 -8.85
N GLY A 116 11.28 -13.82 -9.70
CA GLY A 116 9.91 -14.09 -10.11
C GLY A 116 8.84 -13.48 -9.21
N HIS A 117 9.20 -12.62 -8.25
CA HIS A 117 8.21 -11.97 -7.39
C HIS A 117 7.49 -10.83 -8.12
N PRO A 118 6.17 -10.67 -7.95
CA PRO A 118 5.41 -9.58 -8.55
C PRO A 118 5.96 -8.20 -8.16
N GLU A 119 6.20 -7.34 -9.14
CA GLU A 119 6.81 -6.01 -8.96
C GLU A 119 6.01 -4.94 -9.70
N HIS A 120 5.86 -3.77 -9.06
CA HIS A 120 5.26 -2.61 -9.71
C HIS A 120 6.11 -2.14 -10.91
N ARG A 121 5.45 -1.90 -12.05
CA ARG A 121 6.03 -1.23 -13.22
C ARG A 121 5.54 0.22 -13.25
N GLU A 122 4.79 0.59 -14.28
CA GLU A 122 4.12 1.89 -14.31
C GLU A 122 2.95 1.91 -13.33
N HIS A 123 2.96 2.88 -12.42
CA HIS A 123 1.92 3.04 -11.40
C HIS A 123 1.85 4.48 -10.87
N ILE A 124 0.72 4.80 -10.23
CA ILE A 124 0.50 6.07 -9.55
C ILE A 124 0.42 5.79 -8.05
N GLU A 125 1.15 6.58 -7.28
CA GLU A 125 1.05 6.62 -5.82
C GLU A 125 0.32 7.89 -5.39
N ILE A 126 -0.81 7.73 -4.70
CA ILE A 126 -1.51 8.80 -3.99
C ILE A 126 -1.12 8.65 -2.53
N ILE A 127 -0.24 9.55 -2.08
CA ILE A 127 0.37 9.53 -0.75
C ILE A 127 -0.36 10.52 0.13
N ILE A 128 -0.87 10.05 1.26
CA ILE A 128 -1.49 10.89 2.28
C ILE A 128 -0.48 11.01 3.42
N TYR A 129 -0.19 12.23 3.87
CA TYR A 129 0.82 12.47 4.89
C TYR A 129 0.49 13.70 5.74
N ASP A 130 1.32 13.99 6.74
CA ASP A 130 1.12 15.04 7.75
C ASP A 130 0.94 16.46 7.18
N LYS A 131 1.24 16.70 5.90
CA LYS A 131 1.08 18.01 5.24
C LYS A 131 0.11 18.03 4.05
N GLY A 132 -0.68 16.98 3.84
CA GLY A 132 -1.69 16.92 2.78
C GLY A 132 -1.58 15.69 1.90
N VAL A 133 -1.88 15.86 0.61
CA VAL A 133 -1.88 14.75 -0.37
C VAL A 133 -0.88 15.04 -1.47
N SER A 134 0.01 14.08 -1.74
CA SER A 134 0.94 14.15 -2.87
C SER A 134 0.69 13.01 -3.85
N ILE A 135 0.79 13.30 -5.15
CA ILE A 135 0.58 12.33 -6.21
C ILE A 135 1.90 12.18 -6.98
N TRP A 136 2.36 10.93 -7.08
CA TRP A 136 3.56 10.56 -7.82
C TRP A 136 3.19 9.62 -8.96
N HIS A 137 3.77 9.86 -10.13
CA HIS A 137 3.68 8.95 -11.27
C HIS A 137 5.04 8.29 -11.42
N HIS A 138 5.06 6.97 -11.27
CA HIS A 138 6.20 6.12 -11.47
C HIS A 138 6.11 5.51 -12.86
N THR A 139 7.17 5.66 -13.64
CA THR A 139 7.30 5.11 -14.99
C THR A 139 8.49 4.17 -15.06
N TRP A 140 8.54 3.40 -16.14
CA TRP A 140 9.59 2.42 -16.37
C TRP A 140 10.12 2.55 -17.80
N GLU A 141 11.39 2.89 -17.95
CA GLU A 141 12.03 3.00 -19.25
C GLU A 141 13.34 2.19 -19.25
N ASN A 142 13.52 1.31 -20.23
CA ASN A 142 14.75 0.51 -20.39
C ASN A 142 15.22 -0.16 -19.08
N GLU A 143 14.32 -0.89 -18.43
CA GLU A 143 14.58 -1.57 -17.15
C GLU A 143 14.85 -0.64 -15.95
N THR A 144 14.73 0.68 -16.12
CA THR A 144 15.05 1.67 -15.10
C THR A 144 13.76 2.33 -14.57
N PRO A 145 13.48 2.25 -13.26
CA PRO A 145 12.36 2.99 -12.66
C PRO A 145 12.67 4.48 -12.60
N SER A 146 11.69 5.32 -12.92
CA SER A 146 11.77 6.77 -12.75
C SER A 146 10.46 7.31 -12.18
N TRP A 147 10.49 8.48 -11.53
CA TRP A 147 9.29 9.04 -10.91
C TRP A 147 9.26 10.56 -10.98
N VAL A 148 8.06 11.10 -11.14
CA VAL A 148 7.79 12.53 -11.13
C VAL A 148 6.65 12.84 -10.18
N ARG A 149 6.76 13.95 -9.45
CA ARG A 149 5.65 14.45 -8.63
C ARG A 149 4.64 15.11 -9.55
N ALA A 150 3.50 14.46 -9.76
CA ALA A 150 2.44 14.93 -10.62
C ALA A 150 1.64 16.08 -9.98
N ARG A 151 1.41 16.03 -8.65
CA ARG A 151 0.65 17.07 -7.93
C ARG A 151 0.93 17.08 -6.43
N LEU A 152 0.72 18.26 -5.81
CA LEU A 152 0.60 18.44 -4.37
C LEU A 152 -0.72 19.20 -4.10
N VAL A 153 -1.50 18.74 -3.12
CA VAL A 153 -2.79 19.34 -2.69
C VAL A 153 -2.75 19.58 -1.20
#